data_AF-A0A3N6MZM1-F1
#
_entry.id   AF-A0A3N6MZM1-F1
#
_cell.length_a   1.000
_cell.length_b   1.000
_cell.length_c   1.000
_cell.angle_alpha   90.00
_cell.angle_beta   90.00
_cell.angle_gamma   90.00
#
_symmetry.space_group_name_H-M   'P 1'
#
loop_
_entity.id
_entity.type
_entity.pdbx_description
1 polymer ?
#
loop_
_entity_poly.entity_id
_entity_poly.type
_entity_poly.pdbx_seq_one_letter_code
_entity_poly.pdbx_strand_id
1 'polypeptide(L)' 'MSLQPEKPKGAMSVNDFAVWAGIGRTTAWKEIREGHLRAVKVSTRTIIRFSDAESWLATRPHLECGGQPSERSLES' A
#
# COMPACT_ATOMS: atom_id res chain seq x y z
N MET A 1 -10.84 -26.15 9.24
CA MET A 1 -10.55 -24.77 9.66
C MET A 1 -10.77 -23.87 8.45
N SER A 2 -11.98 -23.33 8.30
CA SER A 2 -12.35 -22.60 7.09
C SER A 2 -11.86 -21.15 7.20
N LEU A 3 -10.78 -20.82 6.50
CA LEU A 3 -10.37 -19.44 6.25
C LEU A 3 -11.38 -18.85 5.25
N GLN A 4 -12.53 -18.41 5.73
CA GLN A 4 -13.46 -17.63 4.93
C GLN A 4 -12.83 -16.23 4.77
N PRO A 5 -12.53 -15.74 3.56
CA PRO A 5 -12.27 -14.33 3.34
C PRO A 5 -13.62 -13.62 3.47
N GLU A 6 -14.03 -13.35 4.72
CA GLU A 6 -15.21 -12.54 5.02
C GLU A 6 -15.02 -11.17 4.36
N LYS A 7 -15.91 -10.87 3.40
CA LYS A 7 -16.15 -9.60 2.66
C LYS A 7 -15.21 -8.44 3.03
N PRO A 8 -14.59 -7.75 2.06
CA PRO A 8 -13.54 -6.77 2.31
C PRO A 8 -14.04 -5.72 3.29
N LYS A 9 -13.62 -5.83 4.55
CA LYS A 9 -13.77 -4.76 5.51
C LYS A 9 -13.06 -3.58 4.86
N GLY A 10 -13.77 -2.48 4.62
CA GLY A 10 -13.24 -1.33 3.90
C GLY A 10 -11.94 -0.75 4.50
N ALA A 11 -11.55 -1.23 5.68
CA ALA A 11 -10.24 -1.05 6.26
C ALA A 11 -9.64 -2.37 6.80
N MET A 12 -8.31 -2.45 6.74
CA MET A 12 -7.46 -3.55 7.20
C MET A 12 -6.53 -3.07 8.31
N SER A 13 -6.03 -3.95 9.18
CA SER A 13 -5.05 -3.55 10.20
C SER A 13 -3.67 -3.34 9.58
N VAL A 14 -2.75 -2.67 10.29
CA VAL A 14 -1.33 -2.57 9.85
C VAL A 14 -0.71 -3.94 9.58
N ASN A 15 -1.09 -4.96 10.36
CA ASN A 15 -0.59 -6.32 10.16
C ASN A 15 -1.17 -6.97 8.89
N ASP A 16 -2.46 -6.80 8.62
CA ASP A 16 -3.10 -7.27 7.38
C ASP A 16 -2.51 -6.55 6.16
N PHE A 17 -2.27 -5.24 6.25
CA PHE A 17 -1.61 -4.48 5.20
C PHE A 17 -0.21 -5.00 4.91
N ALA A 18 0.57 -5.33 5.94
CA ALA A 18 1.91 -5.91 5.77
C ALA A 18 1.84 -7.24 5.00
N VAL A 19 0.86 -8.10 5.31
CA VAL A 19 0.62 -9.36 4.58
C VAL A 19 0.14 -9.10 3.16
N TRP A 20 -0.81 -8.18 2.97
CA TRP A 20 -1.39 -7.83 1.67
C TRP A 20 -0.35 -7.24 0.70
N ALA A 21 0.47 -6.30 1.19
CA ALA A 21 1.53 -5.67 0.40
C ALA A 21 2.80 -6.54 0.30
N GLY A 22 2.87 -7.68 1.01
CA GLY A 22 4.06 -8.53 1.04
C GLY A 22 5.28 -7.88 1.68
N ILE A 23 5.09 -6.89 2.57
CA ILE A 23 6.17 -6.16 3.24
C ILE A 23 6.30 -6.55 4.71
N GLY A 24 7.50 -6.38 5.28
CA GLY A 24 7.72 -6.58 6.71
C GLY A 24 6.91 -5.59 7.55
N ARG A 25 6.43 -6.02 8.74
CA ARG A 25 5.71 -5.17 9.71
C ARG A 25 6.48 -3.88 10.03
N THR A 26 7.80 -3.96 10.14
CA THR A 26 8.67 -2.81 10.40
C THR A 26 8.63 -1.80 9.25
N THR A 27 8.61 -2.27 8.01
CA THR A 27 8.48 -1.42 6.82
C THR A 27 7.12 -0.76 6.77
N ALA A 28 6.04 -1.51 7.04
CA ALA A 28 4.69 -0.93 7.11
C ALA A 28 4.61 0.20 8.15
N TRP A 29 5.19 0.00 9.35
CA TRP A 29 5.27 1.06 10.38
C TRP A 29 6.14 2.23 9.95
N LYS A 30 7.23 2.00 9.21
CA LYS A 30 8.09 3.06 8.67
C LYS A 30 7.30 3.94 7.71
N GLU A 31 6.54 3.36 6.79
CA GLU A 31 5.75 4.12 5.82
C GLU A 31 4.60 4.92 6.46
N ILE A 32 4.00 4.38 7.52
CA ILE A 32 3.01 5.14 8.32
C ILE A 32 3.68 6.33 9.00
N ARG A 33 4.89 6.15 9.54
CA ARG A 33 5.65 7.20 10.22
C ARG A 33 6.20 8.26 9.26
N GLU A 34 6.59 7.86 8.05
CA GLU A 34 7.01 8.76 6.98
C GLU A 34 5.83 9.49 6.32
N GLY A 35 4.60 9.08 6.64
CA GLY A 35 3.39 9.73 6.14
C GLY A 35 3.01 9.32 4.72
N HIS A 36 3.73 8.37 4.12
CA HIS A 36 3.40 7.79 2.82
C HIS A 36 2.13 6.93 2.88
N LEU A 37 1.84 6.33 4.05
CA LEU A 37 0.65 5.52 4.25
C LEU A 37 -0.31 6.19 5.23
N ARG A 38 -1.52 6.52 4.74
CA ARG A 38 -2.59 7.10 5.56
C ARG A 38 -3.27 6.03 6.41
N ALA A 39 -2.84 5.96 7.66
CA ALA A 39 -3.46 5.12 8.66
C ALA A 39 -4.41 5.93 9.55
N VAL A 40 -5.59 5.37 9.84
CA VAL A 40 -6.61 5.95 10.72
C VAL A 40 -6.50 5.28 12.08
N LYS A 41 -6.25 6.08 13.12
CA LYS A 41 -6.32 5.60 14.51
C LYS A 41 -7.78 5.52 14.95
N VAL A 42 -8.26 4.32 15.23
CA VAL A 42 -9.61 4.05 15.75
C VAL A 42 -9.47 3.53 17.17
N SER A 43 -9.65 4.43 18.14
CA SER A 43 -9.48 4.19 19.57
C SER A 43 -8.12 3.56 19.89
N THR A 44 -8.09 2.24 20.07
CA THR A 44 -6.91 1.45 20.47
C THR A 44 -6.20 0.77 19.29
N ARG A 45 -6.79 0.77 18.09
CA ARG A 45 -6.26 0.07 16.92
C ARG A 45 -6.02 1.04 15.77
N THR A 46 -4.95 0.78 15.01
CA THR A 46 -4.64 1.51 13.79
C THR A 46 -5.09 0.68 12.60
N ILE A 47 -5.97 1.26 11.77
CA ILE A 47 -6.50 0.63 10.56
C ILE A 47 -6.13 1.47 9.33
N ILE A 48 -5.99 0.82 8.19
CA ILE A 48 -5.66 1.41 6.89
C ILE A 48 -6.82 1.09 5.97
N ARG A 49 -7.39 2.09 5.30
CA ARG A 49 -8.47 1.84 4.34
C ARG A 49 -7.90 1.15 3.10
N PHE A 50 -8.71 0.32 2.46
CA PHE A 50 -8.30 -0.37 1.24
C PHE A 50 -7.88 0.63 0.15
N SER A 51 -8.66 1.70 -0.03
CA SER A 51 -8.33 2.78 -0.98
C SER A 51 -7.02 3.50 -0.67
N ASP A 52 -6.68 3.68 0.61
CA ASP A 52 -5.40 4.29 1.01
C ASP A 52 -4.23 3.34 0.72
N ALA A 53 -4.42 2.03 0.91
CA ALA A 53 -3.42 1.01 0.59
C ALA A 53 -3.18 0.89 -0.92
N GLU A 54 -4.23 0.93 -1.73
CA GLU A 54 -4.13 0.95 -3.20
C GLU A 54 -3.42 2.23 -3.69
N SER A 55 -3.79 3.38 -3.15
CA SER A 55 -3.16 4.66 -3.48
C SER A 55 -1.68 4.70 -3.10
N TRP A 56 -1.33 4.11 -1.94
CA TRP A 56 0.06 3.91 -1.55
C TRP A 56 0.82 3.06 -2.56
N LEU A 57 0.25 1.93 -3.00
CA LEU A 57 0.89 1.04 -3.97
C LEU A 57 1.10 1.76 -5.32
N ALA A 58 0.08 2.49 -5.80
CA ALA A 58 0.11 3.24 -7.04
C ALA A 58 1.13 4.41 -7.01
N THR A 59 1.45 4.93 -5.84
CA THR A 59 2.44 6.02 -5.68
C THR A 59 3.89 5.50 -5.71
N ARG A 60 4.10 4.19 -5.52
CA ARG A 60 5.47 3.65 -5.52
C ARG A 60 6.04 3.63 -6.93
N PRO A 61 7.32 3.96 -7.10
CA PRO A 61 7.98 3.76 -8.36
C PRO A 61 7.91 2.26 -8.68
N HIS A 62 7.31 1.93 -9.82
CA HIS A 62 7.59 0.65 -10.42
C HIS A 62 9.10 0.58 -10.61
N LEU A 63 9.72 -0.47 -10.07
CA LEU A 63 11.06 -0.82 -10.50
C LEU A 63 10.86 -1.26 -11.94
N GLU A 64 10.95 -0.30 -12.86
CA GLU A 64 11.08 -0.53 -14.28
C GLU A 64 12.31 -1.45 -14.38
N CYS A 65 12.08 -2.76 -14.55
CA CYS A 65 13.15 -3.68 -14.89
C CYS A 65 13.66 -3.19 -16.24
N GLY A 66 14.78 -2.46 -16.19
CA GLY A 66 15.22 -1.53 -17.23
C GLY A 66 14.97 -2.05 -18.63
N GLY A 67 14.10 -1.36 -19.35
CA GLY A 67 13.80 -1.71 -20.73
C GLY A 67 12.53 -1.08 -21.27
N GLN A 68 12.35 0.25 -21.16
CA GLN A 68 11.64 0.94 -22.24
C GLN A 68 12.15 2.36 -22.50
N PRO A 69 12.72 2.60 -23.70
CA PRO A 69 13.02 3.92 -24.22
C PRO A 69 11.80 4.46 -24.97
N SER A 70 11.24 5.58 -24.53
CA SER A 70 10.20 6.32 -25.26
C SER A 70 9.82 7.52 -24.40
N GLU A 71 9.65 8.75 -24.84
CA GLU A 71 9.55 9.31 -26.18
C GLU A 71 9.49 10.83 -25.91
N ARG A 72 10.56 11.57 -26.17
CA ARG A 72 10.53 13.03 -26.16
C ARG A 72 11.24 13.54 -27.41
N SER A 73 10.52 13.46 -28.53
CA SER A 73 10.73 14.37 -29.64
C SER A 73 9.44 14.47 -30.46
N LEU A 74 8.53 15.28 -29.94
CA LEU A 74 7.61 16.05 -30.77
C LEU A 74 8.21 17.46 -30.77
N GLU A 75 9.14 17.70 -31.69
CA GLU A 75 9.62 19.04 -32.03
C GLU A 75 8.87 19.47 -33.29
N SER A 76 8.34 20.70 -33.25
CA SER A 76 7.42 21.30 -34.23
C SER A 76 8.13 21.90 -35.43
#